data_AF-A0A7V4GY39-F1
#
_entry.id   AF-A0A7V4GY39-F1
#
_cell.length_a   1.000
_cell.length_b   1.000
_cell.length_c   1.000
_cell.angle_alpha   90.00
_cell.angle_beta   90.00
_cell.angle_gamma   90.00
#
_symmetry.space_group_name_H-M   'P 1'
#
loop_
_entity.id
_entity.type
_entity.pdbx_description
1 polymer ?
#
loop_
_entity_poly.entity_id
_entity_poly.type
_entity_poly.pdbx_seq_one_letter_code
_entity_poly.pdbx_strand_id
1 'polypeptide(L)'
;RLSDITSGQPAKIFLMIGTNDLAFGKTVDYIIANYRKIITRIRQESPRTKIYIQSVLPTDDAIHTNRKNTDIILINEGLKKLAREYSLPYIDLFSAFKTENNKLNREYSLDGLHLNGKGYLLWKDVIARYVSE
;
A
#
# COMPACT_ATOMS: atom_id res chain seq x y z
N ARG A 1 8.60 -12.32 11.64
CA ARG A 1 9.06 -12.15 10.24
C ARG A 1 9.54 -10.74 9.91
N LEU A 2 9.10 -9.66 10.58
CA LEU A 2 9.69 -8.33 10.33
C LEU A 2 11.18 -8.28 10.71
N SER A 3 11.56 -8.92 11.83
CA SER A 3 12.96 -9.03 12.28
C SER A 3 13.91 -9.67 11.25
N ASP A 4 13.40 -10.62 10.46
CA ASP A 4 14.19 -11.28 9.41
C ASP A 4 14.59 -10.28 8.30
N ILE A 5 13.79 -9.24 8.10
CA ILE A 5 14.06 -8.15 7.14
C ILE A 5 14.92 -7.07 7.79
N THR A 6 14.53 -6.58 8.98
CA THR A 6 15.19 -5.43 9.62
C THR A 6 16.60 -5.74 10.11
N SER A 7 16.89 -7.00 10.47
CA SER A 7 18.24 -7.45 10.82
C SER A 7 19.23 -7.31 9.65
N GLY A 8 18.76 -7.42 8.41
CA GLY A 8 19.56 -7.21 7.20
C GLY A 8 19.85 -5.74 6.88
N GLN A 9 19.27 -4.80 7.63
CA GLN A 9 19.48 -3.35 7.47
C GLN A 9 19.33 -2.87 6.00
N PRO A 10 18.20 -3.17 5.31
CA PRO A 10 18.06 -2.88 3.89
C PRO A 10 18.13 -1.38 3.59
N ALA A 11 18.53 -1.01 2.38
CA ALA A 11 18.56 0.40 1.99
C ALA A 11 17.15 1.02 1.93
N LYS A 12 16.17 0.26 1.41
CA LYS A 12 14.81 0.73 1.12
C LYS A 12 13.77 -0.36 1.43
N ILE A 13 12.63 0.02 1.99
CA ILE A 13 11.43 -0.82 2.14
C ILE A 13 10.25 -0.09 1.49
N PHE A 14 9.58 -0.77 0.56
CA PHE A 14 8.33 -0.33 -0.05
C PHE A 14 7.17 -1.08 0.60
N LEU A 15 6.37 -0.40 1.42
CA LEU A 15 5.31 -1.02 2.22
C LEU A 15 3.95 -0.80 1.56
N MET A 16 3.30 -1.91 1.16
CA MET A 16 1.91 -1.96 0.74
C MET A 16 1.24 -3.18 1.37
N ILE A 17 0.30 -2.96 2.28
CA ILE A 17 -0.50 -4.00 2.94
C ILE A 17 -1.87 -3.43 3.36
N GLY A 18 -2.82 -4.27 3.74
CA GLY A 18 -4.09 -3.84 4.34
C GLY A 18 -5.34 -4.28 3.59
N THR A 19 -5.26 -4.62 2.29
CA THR A 19 -6.44 -5.07 1.55
C THR A 19 -7.06 -6.32 2.20
N ASN A 20 -6.23 -7.29 2.62
CA ASN A 20 -6.70 -8.53 3.26
C ASN A 20 -7.38 -8.30 4.61
N ASP A 21 -6.91 -7.37 5.41
CA ASP A 21 -7.54 -6.97 6.67
C ASP A 21 -9.01 -6.58 6.45
N LEU A 22 -9.34 -5.89 5.36
CA LEU A 22 -10.74 -5.56 5.01
C LEU A 22 -11.59 -6.83 4.78
N ALA A 23 -11.10 -7.83 4.03
CA ALA A 23 -11.85 -9.08 3.87
C ALA A 23 -12.07 -9.83 5.17
N PHE A 24 -11.16 -9.68 6.13
CA PHE A 24 -11.32 -10.24 7.46
C PHE A 24 -12.09 -9.32 8.42
N GLY A 25 -12.81 -8.32 7.89
CA GLY A 25 -13.70 -7.45 8.63
C GLY A 25 -12.99 -6.47 9.56
N LYS A 26 -11.71 -6.17 9.32
CA LYS A 26 -10.97 -5.18 10.12
C LYS A 26 -11.31 -3.76 9.67
N THR A 27 -11.34 -2.86 10.64
CA THR A 27 -11.67 -1.45 10.41
C THR A 27 -10.49 -0.68 9.79
N VAL A 28 -10.79 0.47 9.19
CA VAL A 28 -9.78 1.43 8.71
C VAL A 28 -8.79 1.78 9.82
N ASP A 29 -9.28 2.12 11.02
CA ASP A 29 -8.43 2.50 12.16
C ASP A 29 -7.50 1.37 12.61
N TYR A 30 -7.99 0.12 12.59
CA TYR A 30 -7.16 -1.05 12.90
C TYR A 30 -5.97 -1.16 11.94
N ILE A 31 -6.22 -0.96 10.64
CA ILE A 31 -5.20 -1.03 9.60
C ILE A 31 -4.18 0.10 9.78
N ILE A 32 -4.63 1.34 9.98
CA ILE A 32 -3.73 2.50 10.20
C ILE A 32 -2.91 2.32 11.49
N ALA A 33 -3.51 1.81 12.57
CA ALA A 33 -2.79 1.53 13.81
C ALA A 33 -1.69 0.48 13.61
N ASN A 34 -1.94 -0.56 12.80
CA ASN A 34 -0.92 -1.57 12.50
C ASN A 34 0.18 -1.05 11.58
N TYR A 35 -0.12 -0.18 10.61
CA TYR A 35 0.92 0.53 9.85
C TYR A 35 1.83 1.32 10.79
N ARG A 36 1.27 2.06 11.76
CA ARG A 36 2.06 2.81 12.76
C ARG A 36 3.00 1.88 13.54
N LYS A 37 2.53 0.71 13.97
CA LYS A 37 3.35 -0.30 14.66
C LYS A 37 4.48 -0.81 13.78
N ILE A 38 4.19 -1.15 12.51
CA ILE A 38 5.18 -1.63 11.55
C ILE A 38 6.27 -0.57 11.32
N ILE A 39 5.87 0.66 11.00
CA ILE A 39 6.80 1.78 10.74
C ILE A 39 7.67 2.06 11.96
N THR A 40 7.06 2.13 13.15
CA THR A 40 7.79 2.36 14.41
C THR A 40 8.85 1.29 14.62
N ARG A 41 8.47 0.02 14.41
CA ARG A 41 9.39 -1.11 14.58
C ARG A 41 10.51 -1.11 13.54
N ILE A 42 10.24 -0.82 12.27
CA ILE A 42 11.28 -0.68 11.23
C ILE A 42 12.27 0.42 11.62
N ARG A 43 11.80 1.60 12.07
CA ARG A 43 12.69 2.71 12.46
C ARG A 43 13.55 2.38 13.67
N GLN A 44 13.05 1.56 14.61
CA GLN A 44 13.81 1.11 15.78
C GLN A 44 14.85 0.05 15.42
N GLU A 45 14.46 -0.98 14.67
CA GLU A 45 15.31 -2.13 14.35
C GLU A 45 16.27 -1.83 13.19
N SER A 46 15.89 -0.94 12.28
CA SER A 46 16.68 -0.55 11.10
C SER A 46 16.63 0.95 10.80
N PRO A 47 17.30 1.79 11.62
CA PRO A 47 17.16 3.24 11.58
C PRO A 47 17.66 3.91 10.29
N ARG A 48 18.49 3.21 9.49
CA ARG A 48 18.97 3.71 8.18
C ARG A 48 18.09 3.30 7.00
N THR A 49 17.12 2.40 7.21
CA THR A 49 16.20 1.98 6.13
C THR A 49 15.29 3.13 5.74
N LYS A 50 15.26 3.48 4.45
CA LYS A 50 14.24 4.38 3.90
C LYS A 50 12.92 3.63 3.73
N ILE A 51 11.83 4.17 4.25
CA ILE A 51 10.49 3.56 4.16
C ILE A 51 9.63 4.36 3.19
N TYR A 52 9.04 3.70 2.19
CA TYR A 52 8.08 4.28 1.26
C TYR A 52 6.73 3.64 1.51
N ILE A 53 5.72 4.46 1.83
CA ILE A 53 4.35 4.00 2.00
C ILE A 53 3.67 4.06 0.64
N GLN A 54 3.17 2.92 0.17
CA GLN A 54 2.38 2.86 -1.05
C GLN A 54 0.90 2.80 -0.69
N SER A 55 0.07 3.55 -1.42
CA SER A 55 -1.38 3.45 -1.30
C SER A 55 -1.85 2.00 -1.53
N VAL A 56 -2.84 1.54 -0.78
CA VAL A 56 -3.57 0.33 -1.10
C VAL A 56 -4.26 0.51 -2.46
N LEU A 57 -4.13 -0.48 -3.34
CA LEU A 57 -4.74 -0.47 -4.68
C LEU A 57 -6.27 -0.51 -4.61
N PRO A 58 -6.98 0.02 -5.62
CA PRO A 58 -8.40 -0.22 -5.75
C PRO A 58 -8.68 -1.71 -6.01
N THR A 59 -9.93 -2.11 -5.81
CA THR A 59 -10.45 -3.44 -6.16
C THR A 59 -11.63 -3.30 -7.12
N ASP A 60 -12.06 -4.40 -7.75
CA ASP A 60 -13.44 -4.49 -8.24
C ASP A 60 -14.33 -4.91 -7.07
N ASP A 61 -14.84 -3.92 -6.33
CA ASP A 61 -15.66 -4.12 -5.13
C ASP A 61 -17.07 -4.65 -5.41
N ALA A 62 -17.45 -4.83 -6.68
CA ALA A 62 -18.62 -5.63 -7.06
C ALA A 62 -18.34 -7.15 -7.00
N ILE A 63 -17.07 -7.56 -7.19
CA ILE A 63 -16.62 -8.95 -7.05
C ILE A 63 -16.14 -9.19 -5.61
N HIS A 64 -15.31 -8.28 -5.10
CA HIS A 64 -14.72 -8.34 -3.77
C HIS A 64 -15.51 -7.45 -2.79
N THR A 65 -16.76 -7.83 -2.51
CA THR A 65 -17.72 -7.02 -1.76
C THR A 65 -17.29 -6.64 -0.33
N ASN A 66 -16.39 -7.44 0.27
CA ASN A 66 -15.78 -7.16 1.58
C ASN A 66 -14.55 -6.24 1.51
N ARG A 67 -14.24 -5.68 0.33
CA ARG A 67 -13.10 -4.79 0.07
C ARG A 67 -13.57 -3.50 -0.59
N LYS A 68 -14.48 -2.78 0.06
CA LYS A 68 -15.10 -1.58 -0.52
C LYS A 68 -14.05 -0.52 -0.82
N ASN A 69 -14.10 0.07 -2.01
CA ASN A 69 -13.16 1.14 -2.38
C ASN A 69 -13.32 2.39 -1.50
N THR A 70 -14.51 2.61 -0.90
CA THR A 70 -14.72 3.67 0.09
C THR A 70 -13.81 3.50 1.31
N ASP A 71 -13.64 2.27 1.81
CA ASP A 71 -12.76 1.99 2.95
C ASP A 71 -11.29 2.08 2.54
N ILE A 72 -10.95 1.63 1.33
CA ILE A 72 -9.60 1.75 0.76
C ILE A 72 -9.20 3.23 0.62
N ILE A 73 -10.11 4.11 0.18
CA ILE A 73 -9.88 5.55 0.11
C ILE A 73 -9.60 6.12 1.51
N LEU A 74 -10.40 5.75 2.51
CA LEU A 74 -10.18 6.20 3.90
C LEU A 74 -8.85 5.70 4.48
N ILE A 75 -8.47 4.45 4.18
CA ILE A 75 -7.14 3.92 4.51
C ILE A 75 -6.06 4.77 3.84
N ASN A 76 -6.17 5.03 2.53
CA ASN A 76 -5.17 5.79 1.80
C ASN A 76 -5.01 7.22 2.32
N GLU A 77 -6.09 7.89 2.74
CA GLU A 77 -6.03 9.19 3.41
C GLU A 77 -5.36 9.10 4.79
N GLY A 78 -5.65 8.05 5.57
CA GLY A 78 -4.96 7.75 6.82
C GLY A 78 -3.45 7.51 6.61
N LEU A 79 -3.08 6.77 5.58
CA LEU A 79 -1.69 6.50 5.21
C LEU A 79 -0.95 7.76 4.76
N LYS A 80 -1.60 8.67 4.01
CA LYS A 80 -1.04 9.99 3.68
C LYS A 80 -0.76 10.82 4.93
N LYS A 81 -1.69 10.82 5.90
CA LYS A 81 -1.50 11.51 7.20
C LYS A 81 -0.33 10.90 7.98
N LEU A 82 -0.27 9.57 8.05
CA LEU A 82 0.79 8.84 8.75
C LEU A 82 2.16 9.05 8.10
N ALA A 83 2.22 9.11 6.76
CA ALA A 83 3.43 9.44 6.02
C ALA A 83 3.96 10.83 6.41
N ARG A 84 3.08 11.84 6.54
CA ARG A 84 3.46 13.17 7.04
C ARG A 84 3.94 13.14 8.49
N GLU A 85 3.22 12.45 9.37
CA GLU A 85 3.58 12.29 10.79
C GLU A 85 5.00 11.74 10.96
N TYR A 86 5.38 10.75 10.15
CA TYR A 86 6.71 10.11 10.22
C TYR A 86 7.75 10.72 9.27
N SER A 87 7.40 11.76 8.50
CA SER A 87 8.24 12.34 7.44
C SER A 87 8.72 11.30 6.41
N LEU A 88 7.80 10.45 5.96
CA LEU A 88 8.05 9.39 4.98
C LEU A 88 7.44 9.74 3.61
N PRO A 89 8.06 9.30 2.50
CA PRO A 89 7.44 9.35 1.18
C PRO A 89 6.13 8.54 1.12
N TYR A 90 5.12 9.13 0.49
CA TYR A 90 3.89 8.45 0.10
C TYR A 90 3.82 8.33 -1.43
N ILE A 91 3.53 7.13 -1.92
CA ILE A 91 3.41 6.81 -3.35
C ILE A 91 1.95 6.47 -3.64
N ASP A 92 1.29 7.32 -4.43
CA ASP A 92 -0.11 7.14 -4.83
C ASP A 92 -0.21 6.19 -6.05
N LEU A 93 -0.30 4.89 -5.77
CA LEU A 93 -0.65 3.88 -6.77
C LEU A 93 -2.15 3.88 -7.05
N PHE A 94 -3.00 4.16 -6.06
CA PHE A 94 -4.45 4.07 -6.18
C PHE A 94 -4.97 4.89 -7.37
N SER A 95 -4.48 6.13 -7.49
CA SER A 95 -4.83 7.00 -8.62
C SER A 95 -4.38 6.46 -9.99
N ALA A 96 -3.27 5.72 -10.05
CA ALA A 96 -2.78 5.13 -11.30
C ALA A 96 -3.59 3.89 -11.75
N PHE A 97 -4.15 3.15 -10.79
CA PHE A 97 -4.85 1.88 -11.07
C PHE A 97 -6.37 2.01 -11.16
N LYS A 98 -6.95 3.11 -10.67
CA LYS A 98 -8.41 3.27 -10.60
C LYS A 98 -9.02 3.71 -11.93
N THR A 99 -10.26 3.29 -12.17
CA THR A 99 -11.16 3.92 -13.14
C THR A 99 -11.74 5.22 -12.57
N GLU A 100 -12.52 5.95 -13.37
CA GLU A 100 -13.29 7.12 -12.90
C GLU A 100 -14.19 6.78 -11.70
N ASN A 101 -14.79 5.59 -11.69
CA ASN A 101 -15.64 5.09 -10.60
C ASN A 101 -14.85 4.48 -9.41
N ASN A 102 -13.55 4.77 -9.28
CA ASN A 102 -12.68 4.29 -8.20
C ASN A 102 -12.48 2.76 -8.12
N LYS A 103 -12.81 2.00 -9.17
CA LYS A 103 -12.58 0.55 -9.24
C LYS A 103 -11.24 0.22 -9.87
N LEU A 104 -10.72 -0.97 -9.61
CA LEU A 104 -9.52 -1.46 -10.30
C LEU A 104 -9.81 -1.59 -11.81
N ASN A 105 -9.00 -0.91 -12.63
CA ASN A 105 -9.14 -1.00 -14.08
C ASN A 105 -8.87 -2.45 -14.54
N ARG A 106 -9.83 -3.03 -15.28
CA ARG A 106 -9.77 -4.40 -15.80
C ARG A 106 -8.62 -4.64 -16.78
N GLU A 107 -8.04 -3.58 -17.36
CA GLU A 107 -6.79 -3.72 -18.13
C GLU A 107 -5.65 -4.26 -17.26
N TYR A 108 -5.65 -3.95 -15.97
CA TYR A 108 -4.56 -4.29 -15.05
C TYR A 108 -4.85 -5.50 -14.17
N SER A 109 -6.04 -6.11 -14.25
CA SER A 109 -6.42 -7.24 -13.40
C SER A 109 -7.42 -8.17 -14.09
N LEU A 110 -7.28 -9.48 -13.86
CA LEU A 110 -8.21 -10.50 -14.37
C LEU A 110 -9.33 -10.82 -13.38
N ASP A 111 -9.04 -10.75 -12.09
CA ASP A 111 -9.95 -11.15 -11.00
C ASP A 111 -10.47 -9.96 -10.17
N GLY A 112 -10.08 -8.74 -10.51
CA GLY A 112 -10.47 -7.53 -9.78
C GLY A 112 -9.72 -7.30 -8.46
N LEU A 113 -8.64 -8.03 -8.19
CA LEU A 113 -7.82 -7.86 -6.98
C LEU A 113 -6.32 -7.94 -7.28
N HIS A 114 -5.87 -8.96 -7.98
CA HIS A 114 -4.46 -9.18 -8.31
C HIS A 114 -4.12 -8.53 -9.65
N LEU A 115 -2.92 -7.98 -9.74
CA LEU A 115 -2.45 -7.36 -10.97
C LEU A 115 -1.98 -8.41 -11.97
N ASN A 116 -2.26 -8.15 -13.24
CA ASN A 116 -1.66 -8.88 -14.35
C ASN A 116 -0.30 -8.26 -14.76
N GLY A 117 0.33 -8.80 -15.80
CA GLY A 117 1.62 -8.29 -16.29
C GLY A 117 1.61 -6.80 -16.66
N LYS A 118 0.54 -6.30 -17.29
CA LYS A 118 0.39 -4.87 -17.61
C LYS A 118 0.31 -4.03 -16.32
N GLY A 119 -0.43 -4.51 -15.34
CA GLY A 119 -0.53 -3.84 -14.03
C GLY A 119 0.84 -3.72 -13.34
N TYR A 120 1.65 -4.77 -13.37
CA TYR A 120 3.00 -4.70 -12.81
C TYR A 120 3.95 -3.79 -13.60
N LEU A 121 3.80 -3.68 -14.93
CA LEU A 121 4.56 -2.70 -15.73
C LEU A 121 4.23 -1.27 -15.32
N LEU A 122 2.95 -0.95 -15.15
CA LEU A 122 2.52 0.35 -14.64
C LEU A 122 3.07 0.62 -13.23
N TRP A 123 2.97 -0.36 -12.33
CA TRP A 123 3.53 -0.23 -10.98
C TRP A 123 5.02 0.11 -11.04
N LYS A 124 5.79 -0.68 -11.80
CA LYS A 124 7.23 -0.47 -12.01
C LYS A 124 7.50 0.96 -12.47
N ASP A 125 6.75 1.47 -13.44
CA ASP A 125 6.92 2.84 -13.94
C ASP A 125 6.63 3.90 -12.84
N VAL A 126 5.59 3.70 -12.01
CA VAL A 126 5.27 4.63 -10.91
C VAL A 126 6.38 4.65 -9.83
N ILE A 127 6.98 3.50 -9.51
CA ILE A 127 7.96 3.41 -8.42
C ILE A 127 9.41 3.60 -8.87
N ALA A 128 9.70 3.55 -10.18
CA ALA A 128 11.06 3.50 -10.73
C ALA A 128 11.98 4.58 -10.15
N ARG A 129 11.53 5.83 -10.08
CA ARG A 129 12.34 6.94 -9.54
C ARG A 129 12.77 6.73 -8.08
N TYR A 130 11.92 6.11 -7.27
CA TYR A 130 12.19 5.85 -5.85
C TYR A 130 13.12 4.65 -5.67
N VAL A 131 13.12 3.72 -6.62
CA VAL A 131 14.07 2.61 -6.63
C VAL A 131 15.47 3.11 -7.00
N SER A 132 15.57 4.00 -7.99
CA SER A 132 16.83 4.49 -8.54
C SER A 132 17.48 5.67 -7.80
N GLU A 133 16.78 6.36 -6.90
CA GLU A 133 17.37 7.47 -6.10
C GLU A 133 18.53 7.08 -5.17
#